data_AF-A0A7X6FQH0-F1
#
_entry.id   AF-A0A7X6FQH0-F1
#
_cell.length_a   1.000
_cell.length_b   1.000
_cell.length_c   1.000
_cell.angle_alpha   90.00
_cell.angle_beta   90.00
_cell.angle_gamma   90.00
#
_symmetry.space_group_name_H-M   'P 1'
#
loop_
_entity.id
_entity.type
_entity.pdbx_description
1 polymer ?
#
loop_
_entity_poly.entity_id
_entity_poly.type
_entity_poly.pdbx_seq_one_letter_code
_entity_poly.pdbx_strand_id
1 'polypeptide(L)' 'MTVRKLKAFLLGMREFRLSITWADPARTDDCDYTGLDESYDRGREFAHRLTLRAFDG' A
#
# COMPACT_ATOMS: atom_id res chain seq x y z
N MET A 1 -15.55 -2.09 -0.02
CA MET A 1 -14.22 -2.00 -0.64
C MET A 1 -14.34 -2.37 -2.12
N THR A 2 -13.82 -1.57 -3.06
CA THR A 2 -13.90 -1.88 -4.50
C THR A 2 -12.77 -2.83 -4.93
N VAL A 3 -12.92 -3.52 -6.07
CA VAL A 3 -11.88 -4.43 -6.61
C VAL A 3 -10.54 -3.70 -6.82
N ARG A 4 -10.57 -2.44 -7.26
CA ARG A 4 -9.36 -1.63 -7.46
C ARG A 4 -8.63 -1.33 -6.14
N LYS A 5 -9.38 -0.96 -5.09
CA LYS A 5 -8.83 -0.74 -3.74
C LYS A 5 -8.25 -2.02 -3.14
N LEU A 6 -8.92 -3.17 -3.34
CA LEU A 6 -8.38 -4.46 -2.91
C LEU A 6 -7.06 -4.80 -3.63
N LYS A 7 -6.98 -4.55 -4.94
CA LYS A 7 -5.73 -4.73 -5.70
C LYS A 7 -4.61 -3.82 -5.19
N ALA A 8 -4.89 -2.54 -4.94
CA ALA A 8 -3.92 -1.59 -4.39
C ALA A 8 -3.40 -2.06 -3.01
N PHE A 9 -4.30 -2.53 -2.13
CA PHE A 9 -3.93 -3.10 -0.85
C PHE A 9 -3.00 -4.32 -0.97
N LEU A 10 -3.35 -5.30 -1.82
CA LEU A 10 -2.52 -6.48 -2.04
C LEU A 10 -1.17 -6.12 -2.69
N LEU A 11 -1.15 -5.10 -3.56
CA LEU A 11 0.09 -4.58 -4.14
C LEU A 11 0.99 -3.99 -3.06
N GLY A 12 0.47 -3.14 -2.17
CA GLY A 12 1.22 -2.59 -1.04
C GLY A 12 1.84 -3.67 -0.15
N MET A 13 1.08 -4.72 0.17
CA MET A 13 1.60 -5.86 0.93
C MET A 13 2.74 -6.60 0.22
N ARG A 14 2.63 -6.79 -1.09
CA ARG A 14 3.64 -7.51 -1.89
C ARG A 14 4.92 -6.70 -1.98
N GLU A 15 4.81 -5.42 -2.28
CA GLU A 15 5.96 -4.56 -2.54
C GLU A 15 6.75 -4.19 -1.29
N PHE A 16 6.07 -4.10 -0.14
CA PHE A 16 6.76 -3.99 1.15
C PHE A 16 7.79 -5.11 1.33
N ARG A 17 7.45 -6.36 0.99
CA ARG A 17 8.36 -7.51 1.11
C ARG A 17 9.47 -7.54 0.07
N LEU A 18 9.27 -6.86 -1.06
CA LEU A 18 10.25 -6.75 -2.14
C LEU A 18 11.13 -5.51 -2.00
N SER A 19 10.89 -4.66 -0.98
CA SER A 19 11.57 -3.37 -0.80
C SER A 19 11.47 -2.46 -2.05
N ILE A 20 10.33 -2.52 -2.76
CA ILE A 20 10.04 -1.64 -3.91
C ILE A 20 8.85 -0.73 -3.58
N THR A 21 8.69 0.35 -4.35
CA THR A 21 7.59 1.30 -4.22
C THR A 21 6.94 1.55 -5.58
N TRP A 22 5.66 1.26 -5.67
CA TRP A 22 4.81 1.64 -6.79
C TRP A 22 4.31 3.07 -6.61
N ALA A 23 4.26 3.81 -7.71
CA ALA A 23 3.58 5.09 -7.81
C ALA A 23 2.24 4.87 -8.51
N ASP A 24 1.16 5.46 -7.98
CA ASP A 24 -0.16 5.33 -8.57
C ASP A 24 -0.22 5.97 -9.97
N PRO A 25 -0.51 5.20 -11.05
CA PRO A 25 -0.65 5.74 -12.40
C PRO A 25 -1.93 6.56 -12.57
N ALA A 26 -2.89 6.48 -11.63
CA ALA A 26 -4.04 7.37 -11.57
C ALA A 26 -3.72 8.70 -10.86
N ARG A 27 -2.52 8.84 -10.27
CA ARG A 27 -2.04 10.10 -9.73
C ARG A 27 -1.74 11.05 -10.88
N THR A 28 -2.51 12.13 -10.98
CA THR A 28 -2.32 13.18 -11.98
C THR A 28 -1.16 14.10 -11.61
N ASP A 29 -0.74 14.98 -12.52
CA ASP A 29 0.35 15.96 -12.30
C ASP A 29 0.15 16.81 -11.03
N ASP A 30 -1.09 17.02 -10.61
CA ASP A 30 -1.45 17.69 -9.35
C ASP A 30 -1.08 16.89 -8.07
N CYS A 31 -0.53 15.68 -8.21
CA CYS A 31 -0.08 14.84 -7.09
C CYS A 31 -1.15 14.57 -6.03
N ASP A 32 -2.44 14.64 -6.41
CA ASP A 32 -3.54 14.44 -5.48
C ASP A 32 -3.54 13.01 -4.96
N TYR A 33 -3.45 12.88 -3.64
CA TYR A 33 -3.51 11.60 -2.95
C TYR A 33 -4.90 10.99 -3.13
N THR A 34 -4.97 9.81 -3.72
CA THR A 34 -6.24 9.16 -4.06
C THR A 34 -6.64 8.10 -3.03
N GLY A 35 -7.88 7.60 -3.15
CA GLY A 35 -8.31 6.44 -2.38
C GLY A 35 -7.59 5.13 -2.74
N LEU A 36 -6.83 5.08 -3.83
CA LEU A 36 -5.95 3.94 -4.16
C LEU A 36 -4.62 4.04 -3.42
N ASP A 37 -4.04 5.23 -3.29
CA ASP A 37 -2.86 5.49 -2.45
C ASP A 37 -3.15 5.09 -0.99
N GLU A 38 -4.31 5.50 -0.45
CA GLU A 38 -4.75 5.11 0.89
C GLU A 38 -4.82 3.59 1.07
N SER A 39 -5.32 2.89 0.05
CA SER A 39 -5.46 1.43 0.11
C SER A 39 -4.10 0.73 0.00
N TYR A 40 -3.20 1.27 -0.83
CA TYR A 40 -1.83 0.80 -1.00
C TYR A 40 -1.02 0.97 0.29
N ASP A 41 -1.08 2.15 0.92
CA ASP A 41 -0.37 2.45 2.17
C ASP A 41 -0.84 1.55 3.32
N ARG A 42 -2.16 1.32 3.45
CA ARG A 42 -2.70 0.35 4.40
C ARG A 42 -2.18 -1.06 4.17
N GLY A 43 -1.98 -1.45 2.90
CA GLY A 43 -1.38 -2.74 2.55
C GLY A 43 0.07 -2.85 3.03
N ARG A 44 0.87 -1.81 2.83
CA ARG A 44 2.25 -1.75 3.31
C ARG A 44 2.31 -1.78 4.84
N GLU A 45 1.51 -0.97 5.52
CA GLU A 45 1.44 -0.94 6.98
C GLU A 45 1.01 -2.29 7.55
N PHE A 46 0.03 -2.95 6.93
CA PHE A 46 -0.40 -4.28 7.34
C PHE A 46 0.73 -5.32 7.19
N ALA A 47 1.44 -5.30 6.06
CA ALA A 47 2.61 -6.18 5.88
C ALA A 47 3.74 -5.87 6.86
N HIS A 48 4.01 -4.60 7.12
CA HIS A 48 4.96 -4.16 8.15
C HIS A 48 4.61 -4.71 9.53
N ARG A 49 3.36 -4.52 9.97
CA ARG A 49 2.86 -5.08 11.24
C ARG A 49 2.93 -6.59 11.28
N LEU A 50 2.65 -7.31 10.19
CA LEU A 50 2.79 -8.77 10.17
C LEU A 50 4.24 -9.22 10.28
N THR A 51 5.17 -8.53 9.63
CA THR A 51 6.59 -8.88 9.63
C THR A 51 7.27 -8.50 10.95
N LEU A 52 6.91 -7.37 11.54
CA LEU A 52 7.59 -6.79 12.70
C LEU A 52 6.73 -6.81 13.97
N ARG A 53 5.61 -7.53 14.00
CA ARG A 53 4.76 -7.67 15.21
C ARG A 53 5.51 -8.15 16.45
N ALA A 54 6.61 -8.87 16.25
CA ALA A 54 7.48 -9.32 17.33
C ALA A 54 8.27 -8.18 18.00
N PHE A 55 8.36 -7.01 17.37
CA PHE A 55 9.15 -5.85 17.80
C PHE A 55 8.30 -4.63 18.18
N ASP A 56 6.97 -4.72 18.05
CA ASP A 56 6.01 -3.63 18.34
C ASP A 56 5.63 -3.57 19.85
N GLY A 57 6.58 -3.93 20.73
CA GLY A 57 6.40 -4.04 22.18
C GLY A 57 6.50 -2.71 22.92
#